data_AF-A0A0G2GEF4-F1
#
_entry.id   AF-A0A0G2GEF4-F1
#
_cell.length_a   1.000
_cell.length_b   1.000
_cell.length_c   1.000
_cell.angle_alpha   90.00
_cell.angle_beta   90.00
_cell.angle_gamma   90.00
#
_symmetry.space_group_name_H-M   'P 1'
#
loop_
_entity.id
_entity.type
_entity.pdbx_description
1 polymer ?
#
loop_
_entity_poly.entity_id
_entity_poly.type
_entity_poly.pdbx_seq_one_letter_code
_entity_poly.pdbx_strand_id
1 'polypeptide(L)'
;MPPPPPPPVPLPPPIPLTLPTPPALPRGSTILVTGANGLIASHICDFLLAQGHHVRGTVRSLTRSAWLAALLTTRHGGNRFSLIEVPDMSAPGAFDDAWAPKAFTGDPDFKRFPTFYWINIKDMARLHVAALLHPEVKNERIFGFAGTYTMNEFLAFYRKHYPDREFPADIPGVECDLAEIEPAKRAEELLKEMGRPGYETLEDTVLDNVIDIA
;
A
#
# COMPACT_ATOMS: atom_id res chain seq x y z
N MET A 1 -41.06 3.22 0.24
CA MET A 1 -40.08 3.21 1.34
C MET A 1 -38.75 2.76 0.76
N PRO A 2 -37.63 3.47 1.04
CA PRO A 2 -36.31 2.97 0.68
C PRO A 2 -36.04 1.64 1.40
N PRO A 3 -35.29 0.71 0.78
CA PRO A 3 -34.93 -0.54 1.44
C PRO A 3 -34.10 -0.27 2.71
N PRO A 4 -34.21 -1.12 3.74
CA PRO A 4 -33.37 -1.01 4.92
C PRO A 4 -31.89 -1.18 4.52
N PRO A 5 -30.96 -0.47 5.19
CA PRO A 5 -29.54 -0.60 4.91
C PRO A 5 -29.12 -2.07 5.16
N PRO A 6 -28.19 -2.60 4.35
CA PRO A 6 -27.68 -3.94 4.56
C PRO A 6 -27.04 -4.05 5.96
N PRO A 7 -27.10 -5.24 6.58
CA PRO A 7 -26.42 -5.47 7.84
C PRO A 7 -24.90 -5.19 7.67
N PRO A 8 -24.24 -4.63 8.69
CA PRO A 8 -22.80 -4.38 8.61
C PRO A 8 -22.06 -5.69 8.36
N VAL A 9 -21.22 -5.70 7.32
CA VAL A 9 -20.35 -6.84 7.01
C VAL A 9 -19.41 -7.06 8.20
N PRO A 10 -19.34 -8.28 8.77
CA PRO A 10 -18.39 -8.58 9.84
C PRO A 10 -16.97 -8.25 9.39
N LEU A 11 -16.22 -7.54 10.22
CA LEU A 11 -14.85 -7.20 9.87
C LEU A 11 -14.03 -8.48 9.69
N PRO A 12 -13.21 -8.58 8.62
CA PRO A 12 -12.33 -9.72 8.45
C PRO A 12 -11.41 -9.85 9.67
N PRO A 13 -11.00 -11.08 10.04
CA PRO A 13 -10.07 -11.29 11.13
C PRO A 13 -8.74 -10.55 10.85
N PRO A 14 -8.01 -10.13 11.89
CA PRO A 14 -6.69 -9.53 11.71
C PRO A 14 -5.81 -10.49 10.91
N ILE A 15 -5.10 -9.96 9.92
CA ILE A 15 -4.14 -10.75 9.16
C ILE A 15 -3.04 -11.19 10.13
N PRO A 16 -2.73 -12.49 10.26
CA PRO A 16 -1.68 -12.96 11.15
C PRO A 16 -0.31 -12.41 10.70
N LEU A 17 0.41 -11.75 11.61
CA LEU A 17 1.76 -11.25 11.38
C LEU A 17 2.66 -11.70 12.54
N THR A 18 3.79 -12.31 12.21
CA THR A 18 4.84 -12.70 13.15
C THR A 18 5.97 -11.68 13.05
N LEU A 19 6.38 -11.08 14.18
CA LEU A 19 7.48 -10.11 14.21
C LEU A 19 8.82 -10.76 14.57
N PRO A 20 9.94 -10.26 14.03
CA PRO A 20 11.27 -10.60 14.54
C PRO A 20 11.39 -10.21 16.02
N THR A 21 12.16 -11.00 16.78
CA THR A 21 12.40 -10.73 18.21
C THR A 21 13.90 -10.43 18.43
N PRO A 22 14.27 -9.30 19.06
CA PRO A 22 13.42 -8.20 19.52
C PRO A 22 13.04 -7.21 18.39
N PRO A 23 11.89 -6.50 18.50
CA PRO A 23 11.47 -5.51 17.51
C PRO A 23 12.31 -4.22 17.58
N ALA A 24 12.52 -3.58 16.43
CA ALA A 24 13.27 -2.33 16.32
C ALA A 24 12.64 -1.14 17.08
N LEU A 25 11.31 -1.15 17.24
CA LEU A 25 10.56 -0.17 18.04
C LEU A 25 9.94 -0.85 19.27
N PRO A 26 10.07 -0.25 20.47
CA PRO A 26 9.35 -0.71 21.64
C PRO A 26 7.84 -0.71 21.43
N ARG A 27 7.15 -1.68 22.03
CA ARG A 27 5.67 -1.66 22.10
C ARG A 27 5.22 -0.37 22.80
N GLY A 28 4.14 0.24 22.32
CA GLY A 28 3.63 1.52 22.81
C GLY A 28 4.25 2.77 22.18
N SER A 29 5.26 2.66 21.30
CA SER A 29 5.74 3.81 20.51
C SER A 29 4.64 4.40 19.64
N THR A 30 4.68 5.71 19.42
CA THR A 30 3.78 6.43 18.50
C THR A 30 4.37 6.46 17.10
N ILE A 31 3.59 6.01 16.13
CA ILE A 31 3.99 5.93 14.73
C ILE A 31 3.06 6.82 13.89
N LEU A 32 3.65 7.72 13.11
CA LEU A 32 2.94 8.58 12.18
C LEU A 32 2.76 7.84 10.84
N VAL A 33 1.53 7.74 10.36
CA VAL A 33 1.18 7.15 9.07
C VAL A 33 0.53 8.25 8.21
N THR A 34 1.17 8.59 7.10
CA THR A 34 0.64 9.61 6.20
C THR A 34 -0.38 9.02 5.23
N GLY A 35 -1.44 9.78 4.93
CA GLY A 35 -2.52 9.31 4.06
C GLY A 35 -3.26 8.11 4.64
N ALA A 36 -3.52 8.09 5.95
CA ALA A 36 -4.03 6.94 6.71
C ALA A 36 -5.32 6.33 6.17
N ASN A 37 -6.14 7.11 5.45
CA ASN A 37 -7.38 6.65 4.80
C ASN A 37 -7.14 5.99 3.43
N GLY A 38 -5.92 5.98 2.93
CA GLY A 38 -5.54 5.23 1.75
C GLY A 38 -5.61 3.73 2.00
N LEU A 39 -5.83 2.97 0.92
CA LEU A 39 -5.99 1.52 0.98
C LEU A 39 -4.85 0.86 1.78
N ILE A 40 -3.60 1.14 1.40
CA ILE A 40 -2.40 0.59 2.08
C ILE A 40 -2.29 1.10 3.51
N ALA A 41 -2.40 2.41 3.68
CA ALA A 41 -2.13 3.08 4.95
C ALA A 41 -3.14 2.68 6.05
N SER A 42 -4.39 2.41 5.68
CA SER A 42 -5.42 1.98 6.62
C SER A 42 -5.13 0.59 7.21
N HIS A 43 -4.63 -0.34 6.38
CA HIS A 43 -4.14 -1.64 6.83
C HIS A 43 -2.88 -1.50 7.68
N ILE A 44 -1.94 -0.63 7.30
CA ILE A 44 -0.75 -0.36 8.14
C ILE A 44 -1.18 0.14 9.52
N CYS A 45 -2.17 1.04 9.60
CA CYS A 45 -2.71 1.51 10.87
C CYS A 45 -3.32 0.36 11.69
N ASP A 46 -4.13 -0.51 11.08
CA ASP A 46 -4.71 -1.69 11.72
C ASP A 46 -3.63 -2.62 12.30
N PHE A 47 -2.58 -2.88 11.53
CA PHE A 47 -1.46 -3.73 11.95
C PHE A 47 -0.68 -3.15 13.12
N LEU A 48 -0.28 -1.88 13.03
CA LEU A 48 0.51 -1.24 14.08
C LEU A 48 -0.27 -1.19 15.41
N LEU A 49 -1.58 -0.96 15.36
CA LEU A 49 -2.44 -1.00 16.54
C LEU A 49 -2.56 -2.43 17.12
N ALA A 50 -2.68 -3.45 16.28
CA ALA A 50 -2.70 -4.85 16.71
C ALA A 50 -1.41 -5.26 17.43
N GLN A 51 -0.27 -4.70 17.02
CA GLN A 51 1.04 -4.96 17.64
C GLN A 51 1.26 -4.16 18.94
N GLY A 52 0.29 -3.35 19.36
CA GLY A 52 0.34 -2.60 20.61
C GLY A 52 1.02 -1.23 20.50
N HIS A 53 1.17 -0.69 19.29
CA HIS A 53 1.66 0.68 19.10
C HIS A 53 0.52 1.70 19.17
N HIS A 54 0.90 2.97 19.28
CA HIS A 54 0.01 4.11 19.06
C HIS A 54 0.19 4.56 17.61
N VAL A 55 -0.91 4.89 16.94
CA VAL A 55 -0.88 5.32 15.54
C VAL A 55 -1.51 6.68 15.40
N ARG A 56 -0.79 7.58 14.75
CA ARG A 56 -1.28 8.89 14.34
C ARG A 56 -1.36 8.93 12.83
N GLY A 57 -2.56 9.02 12.28
CA GLY A 57 -2.80 9.07 10.85
C GLY A 57 -2.98 10.51 10.36
N THR A 58 -2.45 10.85 9.18
CA THR A 58 -2.81 12.11 8.50
C THR A 58 -3.78 11.84 7.35
N VAL A 59 -4.74 12.74 7.15
CA VAL A 59 -5.75 12.64 6.08
C VAL A 59 -6.07 14.01 5.50
N ARG A 60 -6.49 14.07 4.23
CA ARG A 60 -6.90 15.34 3.60
C ARG A 60 -8.20 15.93 4.14
N SER A 61 -9.00 15.11 4.80
CA SER A 61 -10.27 15.54 5.40
C SER A 61 -10.63 14.58 6.52
N LEU A 62 -10.77 15.09 7.75
CA LEU A 62 -11.24 14.31 8.89
C LEU A 62 -12.68 13.86 8.66
N THR A 63 -13.53 14.74 8.12
CA THR A 63 -14.93 14.42 7.83
C THR A 63 -15.06 13.22 6.89
N ARG A 64 -14.29 13.18 5.80
CA ARG A 64 -14.31 12.04 4.86
C ARG A 64 -13.68 10.77 5.42
N SER A 65 -12.86 10.89 6.46
CA SER A 65 -12.06 9.79 7.01
C SER A 65 -12.50 9.37 8.41
N ALA A 66 -13.60 9.93 8.91
CA ALA A 66 -14.13 9.65 10.25
C ALA A 66 -14.45 8.15 10.43
N TRP A 67 -14.83 7.48 9.35
CA TRP A 67 -15.06 6.04 9.32
C TRP A 67 -13.83 5.25 9.79
N LEU A 68 -12.62 5.68 9.43
CA LEU A 68 -11.39 4.97 9.77
C LEU A 68 -11.10 5.05 11.27
N ALA A 69 -11.29 6.23 11.87
CA ALA A 69 -11.12 6.39 13.31
C ALA A 69 -12.14 5.56 14.10
N ALA A 70 -13.41 5.58 13.67
CA ALA A 70 -14.45 4.76 14.27
C ALA A 70 -14.15 3.26 14.14
N LEU A 71 -13.71 2.82 12.96
CA LEU A 71 -13.36 1.45 12.66
C LEU A 71 -12.22 0.94 13.55
N LEU A 72 -11.09 1.65 13.57
CA LEU A 72 -9.89 1.21 14.28
C LEU A 72 -10.06 1.31 15.81
N THR A 73 -10.83 2.29 16.30
CA THR A 73 -11.17 2.39 17.73
C THR A 73 -12.05 1.23 18.18
N THR A 74 -13.07 0.88 17.37
CA THR A 74 -13.97 -0.25 17.65
C THR A 74 -13.21 -1.57 17.66
N ARG A 75 -12.25 -1.73 16.75
CA ARG A 75 -11.49 -2.97 16.57
C ARG A 75 -10.41 -3.19 17.62
N HIS A 76 -9.68 -2.16 17.99
CA HIS A 76 -8.48 -2.29 18.85
C HIS A 76 -8.66 -1.83 20.28
N GLY A 77 -9.76 -1.13 20.58
CA GLY A 77 -10.03 -0.54 21.88
C GLY A 77 -9.04 0.56 22.30
N GLY A 78 -9.55 1.52 23.06
CA GLY A 78 -8.74 2.56 23.68
C GLY A 78 -8.33 3.71 22.75
N ASN A 79 -7.67 4.73 23.32
CA ASN A 79 -7.35 5.99 22.67
C ASN A 79 -6.04 5.94 21.87
N ARG A 80 -5.79 4.83 21.17
CA ARG A 80 -4.48 4.52 20.55
C ARG A 80 -4.36 4.93 19.09
N PHE A 81 -5.47 5.29 18.47
CA PHE A 81 -5.50 5.83 17.12
C PHE A 81 -5.98 7.28 17.14
N SER A 82 -5.34 8.14 16.35
CA SER A 82 -5.75 9.53 16.17
C SER A 82 -5.60 9.94 14.72
N LEU A 83 -6.50 10.79 14.22
CA LEU A 83 -6.39 11.40 12.89
C LEU A 83 -6.12 12.89 13.01
N ILE A 84 -5.27 13.39 12.11
CA ILE A 84 -5.00 14.82 11.92
C ILE A 84 -5.34 15.19 10.48
N GLU A 85 -6.03 16.31 10.31
CA GLU A 85 -6.30 16.85 8.97
C GLU A 85 -5.08 17.59 8.42
N VAL A 86 -4.68 17.25 7.21
CA VAL A 86 -3.68 17.96 6.39
C VAL A 86 -4.34 18.24 5.04
N PRO A 87 -5.10 19.35 4.90
CA PRO A 87 -6.03 19.60 3.79
C PRO A 87 -5.34 19.66 2.42
N ASP A 88 -4.14 20.23 2.39
CA ASP A 88 -3.33 20.34 1.19
C ASP A 88 -1.90 19.93 1.53
N MET A 89 -1.53 18.69 1.18
CA MET A 89 -0.17 18.16 1.37
C MET A 89 0.88 18.84 0.48
N SER A 90 0.46 19.64 -0.51
CA SER A 90 1.36 20.40 -1.38
C SER A 90 1.48 21.87 -1.00
N ALA A 91 0.69 22.34 -0.04
CA ALA A 91 0.78 23.72 0.43
C ALA A 91 2.16 23.98 1.05
N PRO A 92 2.78 25.14 0.79
CA PRO A 92 3.94 25.58 1.55
C PRO A 92 3.58 25.55 3.04
N GLY A 93 4.27 24.70 3.78
CA GLY A 93 4.05 24.50 5.21
C GLY A 93 3.02 23.48 5.66
N ALA A 94 2.47 22.69 4.74
CA ALA A 94 1.60 21.55 5.06
C ALA A 94 2.24 20.51 6.00
N PHE A 95 3.58 20.50 6.04
CA PHE A 95 4.41 19.58 6.81
C PHE A 95 5.48 20.31 7.62
N ASP A 96 5.35 21.62 7.89
CA ASP A 96 6.40 22.41 8.56
C ASP A 96 6.69 21.93 9.99
N ASP A 97 5.73 21.27 10.64
CA ASP A 97 5.93 20.58 11.93
C ASP A 97 6.50 19.15 11.79
N ALA A 98 6.67 18.66 10.56
CA ALA A 98 7.03 17.30 10.21
C ALA A 98 8.32 17.25 9.36
N TRP A 99 9.32 18.08 9.70
CA TRP A 99 10.74 18.05 9.31
C TRP A 99 11.12 18.34 7.83
N ALA A 100 12.05 19.29 7.63
CA ALA A 100 12.89 19.47 6.42
C ALA A 100 14.22 20.18 6.81
N PRO A 101 15.32 20.05 6.04
CA PRO A 101 15.48 20.89 4.84
C PRO A 101 16.14 20.24 3.59
N LYS A 102 15.50 20.53 2.45
CA LYS A 102 15.95 20.72 1.05
C LYS A 102 17.37 20.32 0.63
N ALA A 103 17.43 19.34 -0.28
CA ALA A 103 18.45 19.22 -1.32
C ALA A 103 17.70 19.09 -2.68
N PHE A 104 17.71 20.13 -3.52
CA PHE A 104 18.58 20.24 -4.71
C PHE A 104 17.99 19.40 -5.87
N THR A 105 17.38 19.88 -6.97
CA THR A 105 17.50 21.10 -7.79
C THR A 105 16.41 21.05 -8.87
N GLY A 106 15.46 21.98 -8.90
CA GLY A 106 14.32 21.94 -9.82
C GLY A 106 14.66 21.72 -11.31
N ASP A 107 14.16 20.61 -11.86
CA ASP A 107 14.30 20.23 -13.28
C ASP A 107 12.90 20.09 -13.95
N PRO A 108 12.67 20.72 -15.12
CA PRO A 108 11.38 20.69 -15.82
C PRO A 108 11.07 19.44 -16.69
N ASP A 109 11.93 18.41 -16.76
CA ASP A 109 11.73 17.23 -17.65
C ASP A 109 10.74 16.14 -17.17
N PHE A 110 9.90 16.43 -16.16
CA PHE A 110 8.98 15.45 -15.53
C PHE A 110 7.85 14.91 -16.45
N LYS A 111 7.69 15.44 -17.67
CA LYS A 111 6.54 15.17 -18.55
C LYS A 111 6.66 13.92 -19.44
N ARG A 112 7.66 13.07 -19.21
CA ARG A 112 7.88 11.85 -19.99
C ARG A 112 7.73 10.64 -19.08
N PHE A 113 6.49 10.30 -18.71
CA PHE A 113 6.15 9.02 -18.08
C PHE A 113 5.59 8.05 -19.13
N PRO A 114 6.43 7.24 -19.80
CA PRO A 114 5.97 5.98 -20.38
C PRO A 114 5.52 4.99 -19.29
N THR A 115 5.03 3.83 -19.70
CA THR A 115 4.68 2.68 -18.85
C THR A 115 5.92 2.04 -18.21
N PHE A 116 5.84 1.51 -16.98
CA PHE A 116 7.05 1.01 -16.31
C PHE A 116 6.85 -0.30 -15.51
N TYR A 117 6.25 -0.35 -14.31
CA TYR A 117 6.28 -1.58 -13.49
C TYR A 117 4.99 -1.79 -12.67
N TRP A 118 4.73 -3.03 -12.26
CA TRP A 118 3.65 -3.39 -11.33
C TRP A 118 4.21 -3.90 -9.99
N ILE A 119 3.34 -3.93 -8.99
CA ILE A 119 3.58 -4.59 -7.70
C ILE A 119 2.26 -4.94 -7.03
N ASN A 120 2.20 -6.10 -6.39
CA ASN A 120 1.05 -6.50 -5.59
C ASN A 120 0.90 -5.65 -4.34
N ILE A 121 -0.34 -5.30 -4.00
CA ILE A 121 -0.64 -4.43 -2.85
C ILE A 121 -0.21 -5.04 -1.51
N LYS A 122 -0.30 -6.36 -1.37
CA LYS A 122 0.08 -7.10 -0.16
C LYS A 122 1.60 -7.12 -0.01
N ASP A 123 2.32 -7.25 -1.12
CA ASP A 123 3.79 -7.18 -1.12
C ASP A 123 4.28 -5.77 -0.83
N MET A 124 3.65 -4.75 -1.41
CA MET A 124 3.98 -3.36 -1.07
C MET A 124 3.76 -3.09 0.43
N ALA A 125 2.68 -3.59 1.02
CA ALA A 125 2.45 -3.48 2.46
C ALA A 125 3.55 -4.19 3.27
N ARG A 126 3.97 -5.40 2.87
CA ARG A 126 5.08 -6.11 3.52
C ARG A 126 6.40 -5.34 3.42
N LEU A 127 6.70 -4.73 2.28
CA LEU A 127 7.91 -3.92 2.10
C LEU A 127 7.92 -2.70 3.02
N HIS A 128 6.76 -2.06 3.24
CA HIS A 128 6.68 -0.96 4.21
C HIS A 128 6.89 -1.44 5.64
N VAL A 129 6.37 -2.62 6.00
CA VAL A 129 6.63 -3.24 7.31
C VAL A 129 8.10 -3.61 7.45
N ALA A 130 8.71 -4.18 6.42
CA ALA A 130 10.13 -4.49 6.38
C ALA A 130 10.97 -3.22 6.53
N ALA A 131 10.61 -2.13 5.84
CA ALA A 131 11.27 -0.84 5.97
C ALA A 131 11.30 -0.30 7.40
N LEU A 132 10.25 -0.58 8.16
CA LEU A 132 10.11 -0.10 9.54
C LEU A 132 10.79 -1.03 10.56
N LEU A 133 10.75 -2.35 10.34
CA LEU A 133 11.05 -3.34 11.38
C LEU A 133 12.28 -4.20 11.10
N HIS A 134 12.73 -4.27 9.85
CA HIS A 134 13.86 -5.12 9.50
C HIS A 134 15.18 -4.48 10.00
N PRO A 135 15.97 -5.18 10.85
CA PRO A 135 17.09 -4.57 11.58
C PRO A 135 18.22 -4.05 10.68
N GLU A 136 18.35 -4.64 9.50
CA GLU A 136 19.35 -4.27 8.49
C GLU A 136 18.86 -3.17 7.54
N VAL A 137 17.57 -2.83 7.55
CA VAL A 137 17.05 -1.76 6.69
C VAL A 137 17.25 -0.43 7.39
N LYS A 138 18.27 0.33 6.97
CA LYS A 138 18.62 1.63 7.55
C LYS A 138 18.97 2.63 6.45
N ASN A 139 18.21 3.71 6.36
CA ASN A 139 18.44 4.80 5.40
C ASN A 139 18.61 4.32 3.94
N GLU A 140 17.90 3.26 3.54
CA GLU A 140 17.93 2.75 2.17
C GLU A 140 16.59 2.95 1.44
N ARG A 141 16.64 2.89 0.12
CA ARG A 141 15.47 2.94 -0.75
C ARG A 141 15.09 1.53 -1.16
N ILE A 142 13.86 1.13 -0.82
CA ILE A 142 13.31 -0.18 -1.21
C ILE A 142 12.46 0.02 -2.46
N PHE A 143 12.86 -0.61 -3.57
CA PHE A 143 12.20 -0.46 -4.87
C PHE A 143 11.21 -1.60 -5.08
N GLY A 144 9.94 -1.35 -4.75
CA GLY A 144 8.86 -2.31 -4.98
C GLY A 144 8.43 -2.38 -6.44
N PHE A 145 9.27 -2.97 -7.29
CA PHE A 145 8.99 -3.20 -8.71
C PHE A 145 9.08 -4.69 -9.02
N ALA A 146 7.92 -5.36 -9.13
CA ALA A 146 7.86 -6.80 -9.34
C ALA A 146 8.17 -7.20 -10.78
N GLY A 147 7.85 -6.34 -11.73
CA GLY A 147 8.13 -6.55 -13.15
C GLY A 147 7.45 -5.52 -14.02
N THR A 148 7.71 -5.59 -15.32
CA THR A 148 7.02 -4.79 -16.34
C THR A 148 5.77 -5.54 -16.81
N TYR A 149 4.86 -4.86 -17.51
CA TYR A 149 3.66 -5.47 -18.05
C TYR A 149 3.13 -4.70 -19.26
N THR A 150 2.25 -5.35 -20.01
CA THR A 150 1.45 -4.76 -21.09
C THR A 150 -0.04 -4.91 -20.80
N MET A 151 -0.87 -4.04 -21.41
CA MET A 151 -2.32 -4.18 -21.31
C MET A 151 -2.85 -5.46 -21.99
N ASN A 152 -2.09 -6.01 -22.95
CA ASN A 152 -2.46 -7.26 -23.61
C ASN A 152 -2.37 -8.46 -22.64
N GLU A 153 -1.43 -8.45 -21.68
CA GLU A 153 -1.36 -9.48 -20.63
C GLU A 153 -2.59 -9.45 -19.72
N PHE A 154 -3.08 -8.26 -19.36
CA PHE A 154 -4.30 -8.11 -18.56
C PHE A 154 -5.51 -8.67 -19.31
N LEU A 155 -5.66 -8.32 -20.60
CA LEU A 155 -6.72 -8.86 -21.46
C LEU A 155 -6.61 -10.38 -21.59
N ALA A 156 -5.40 -10.94 -21.71
CA ALA A 156 -5.19 -12.38 -21.75
C ALA A 156 -5.63 -13.06 -20.44
N PHE A 157 -5.28 -12.51 -19.27
CA PHE A 157 -5.72 -13.03 -17.97
C PHE A 157 -7.25 -12.97 -17.83
N TYR A 158 -7.87 -11.87 -18.21
CA TYR A 158 -9.33 -11.75 -18.14
C TYR A 158 -10.05 -12.75 -19.05
N ARG A 159 -9.62 -12.89 -20.31
CA ARG A 159 -10.22 -13.89 -21.23
C ARG A 159 -10.01 -15.32 -20.75
N LYS A 160 -8.87 -15.60 -20.11
CA LYS A 160 -8.56 -16.93 -19.53
C LYS A 160 -9.47 -17.27 -18.35
N HIS A 161 -9.72 -16.32 -17.45
CA HIS A 161 -10.46 -16.58 -16.20
C HIS A 161 -11.96 -16.29 -16.29
N TYR A 162 -12.39 -15.48 -17.27
CA TYR A 162 -13.79 -15.12 -17.50
C TYR A 162 -14.19 -15.39 -18.96
N PRO A 163 -14.17 -16.66 -19.42
CA PRO A 163 -14.43 -17.01 -20.83
C PRO A 163 -15.84 -16.64 -21.31
N ASP A 164 -16.79 -16.51 -20.38
CA ASP A 164 -18.18 -16.13 -20.65
C ASP A 164 -18.39 -14.61 -20.81
N ARG A 165 -17.33 -13.79 -20.62
CA ARG A 165 -17.38 -12.33 -20.78
C ARG A 165 -16.64 -11.92 -22.07
N GLU A 166 -17.20 -10.93 -22.75
CA GLU A 166 -16.53 -10.30 -23.90
C GLU A 166 -15.51 -9.26 -23.41
N PHE A 167 -14.28 -9.35 -23.94
CA PHE A 167 -13.21 -8.37 -23.70
C PHE A 167 -12.71 -7.79 -25.03
N PRO A 168 -12.20 -6.55 -25.05
CA PRO A 168 -11.60 -5.94 -26.25
C PRO A 168 -10.49 -6.81 -26.84
N ALA A 169 -10.21 -6.68 -28.14
CA ALA A 169 -9.07 -7.31 -28.80
C ALA A 169 -7.72 -6.73 -28.35
N ASP A 170 -6.62 -7.41 -28.69
CA ASP A 170 -5.26 -6.94 -28.34
C ASP A 170 -4.94 -5.61 -29.02
N ILE A 171 -4.19 -4.77 -28.30
CA ILE A 171 -3.76 -3.46 -28.76
C ILE A 171 -2.49 -3.64 -29.63
N PRO A 172 -2.51 -3.25 -30.92
CA PRO A 172 -1.35 -3.37 -31.79
C PRO A 172 -0.21 -2.43 -31.40
N GLY A 173 1.04 -2.90 -31.50
CA GLY A 173 2.22 -2.07 -31.28
C GLY A 173 2.51 -1.72 -29.82
N VAL A 174 1.87 -2.39 -28.86
CA VAL A 174 2.22 -2.26 -27.43
C VAL A 174 3.51 -3.03 -27.18
N GLU A 175 4.56 -2.30 -26.83
CA GLU A 175 5.83 -2.86 -26.40
C GLU A 175 5.89 -2.88 -24.87
N CYS A 176 6.49 -3.93 -24.32
CA CYS A 176 6.79 -4.01 -22.90
C CYS A 176 8.06 -3.20 -22.63
N ASP A 177 8.11 -2.51 -21.48
CA ASP A 177 9.36 -1.92 -21.04
C ASP A 177 10.39 -3.04 -20.78
N LEU A 178 11.59 -2.84 -21.33
CA LEU A 178 12.72 -3.78 -21.23
C LEU A 178 13.71 -3.36 -20.14
N ALA A 179 13.50 -2.23 -19.48
CA ALA A 179 14.37 -1.82 -18.39
C ALA A 179 14.30 -2.84 -17.24
N GLU A 180 15.44 -3.03 -16.59
CA GLU A 180 15.54 -3.80 -15.35
C GLU A 180 15.90 -2.82 -14.24
N ILE A 181 15.09 -2.80 -13.17
CA ILE A 181 15.41 -1.99 -11.99
C ILE A 181 16.21 -2.87 -11.04
N GLU A 182 17.53 -2.90 -11.20
CA GLU A 182 18.46 -3.68 -10.37
C GLU A 182 18.17 -3.59 -8.85
N PRO A 183 17.88 -2.40 -8.26
CA PRO A 183 17.51 -2.29 -6.85
C PRO A 183 16.25 -3.05 -6.41
N ALA A 184 15.40 -3.51 -7.33
CA ALA A 184 14.18 -4.24 -7.02
C ALA A 184 14.44 -5.66 -6.46
N LYS A 185 15.64 -6.21 -6.72
CA LYS A 185 16.09 -7.49 -6.12
C LYS A 185 16.12 -7.41 -4.59
N ARG A 186 16.53 -6.26 -4.04
CA ARG A 186 16.57 -6.04 -2.59
C ARG A 186 15.17 -6.11 -1.96
N ALA A 187 14.17 -5.57 -2.64
CA ALA A 187 12.78 -5.66 -2.19
C ALA A 187 12.27 -7.11 -2.26
N GLU A 188 12.63 -7.87 -3.29
CA GLU A 188 12.28 -9.29 -3.36
C GLU A 188 12.93 -10.12 -2.23
N GLU A 189 14.18 -9.84 -1.89
CA GLU A 189 14.87 -10.45 -0.75
C GLU A 189 14.16 -10.13 0.57
N LEU A 190 13.78 -8.86 0.79
CA LEU A 190 13.00 -8.47 1.97
C LEU A 190 11.66 -9.20 2.02
N LEU A 191 10.98 -9.39 0.89
CA LEU A 191 9.76 -10.20 0.86
C LEU A 191 10.04 -11.66 1.25
N LYS A 192 11.18 -12.22 0.79
CA LYS A 192 11.62 -13.57 1.17
C LYS A 192 11.88 -13.70 2.67
N GLU A 193 12.59 -12.75 3.24
CA GLU A 193 12.85 -12.64 4.68
C GLU A 193 11.54 -12.45 5.48
N MET A 194 10.54 -11.78 4.89
CA MET A 194 9.20 -11.59 5.44
C MET A 194 8.25 -12.79 5.18
N GLY A 195 8.78 -13.94 4.75
CA GLY A 195 8.05 -15.20 4.64
C GLY A 195 7.31 -15.42 3.31
N ARG A 196 7.67 -14.70 2.25
CA ARG A 196 7.15 -14.93 0.89
C ARG A 196 8.17 -15.72 0.05
N PRO A 197 7.75 -16.43 -1.01
CA PRO A 197 8.71 -17.01 -1.96
C PRO A 197 9.36 -15.94 -2.86
N GLY A 198 8.73 -14.76 -2.98
CA GLY A 198 9.12 -13.63 -3.83
C GLY A 198 7.91 -12.70 -4.00
N TYR A 199 7.92 -11.89 -5.05
CA TYR A 199 6.73 -11.13 -5.46
C TYR A 199 5.57 -12.08 -5.83
N GLU A 200 4.35 -11.68 -5.49
CA GLU A 200 3.11 -12.23 -6.05
C GLU A 200 3.13 -12.09 -7.56
N THR A 201 2.48 -12.97 -8.31
CA THR A 201 2.49 -12.90 -9.78
C THR A 201 1.65 -11.73 -10.30
N LEU A 202 1.92 -11.31 -11.55
CA LEU A 202 1.08 -10.30 -12.22
C LEU A 202 -0.35 -10.81 -12.39
N GLU A 203 -0.51 -12.07 -12.79
CA GLU A 203 -1.83 -12.70 -12.99
C GLU A 203 -2.65 -12.68 -11.71
N ASP A 204 -2.09 -13.17 -10.59
CA ASP A 204 -2.78 -13.15 -9.29
C ASP A 204 -3.07 -11.72 -8.80
N THR A 205 -2.14 -10.80 -9.06
CA THR A 205 -2.34 -9.37 -8.75
C THR A 205 -3.51 -8.77 -9.53
N VAL A 206 -3.65 -9.10 -10.80
CA VAL A 206 -4.77 -8.64 -11.63
C VAL A 206 -6.08 -9.25 -11.15
N LEU A 207 -6.10 -10.55 -10.84
CA LEU A 207 -7.29 -11.27 -10.40
C LEU A 207 -7.78 -10.82 -9.02
N ASP A 208 -6.86 -10.54 -8.09
CA ASP A 208 -7.16 -9.98 -6.76
C ASP A 208 -7.99 -8.68 -6.86
N ASN A 209 -7.82 -7.89 -7.93
CA ASN A 209 -8.51 -6.60 -8.11
C ASN A 209 -9.91 -6.70 -8.72
N VAL A 210 -10.28 -7.86 -9.26
CA VAL A 210 -11.57 -8.05 -9.94
C VAL A 210 -12.48 -9.04 -9.22
N ILE A 211 -12.03 -9.66 -8.14
CA ILE A 211 -12.75 -10.73 -7.43
C ILE A 211 -14.13 -10.29 -6.94
N ASP A 212 -14.30 -9.00 -6.59
CA ASP A 212 -15.54 -8.44 -6.06
C ASP A 212 -16.55 -8.02 -7.17
N ILE A 213 -16.12 -8.02 -8.44
CA ILE A 213 -16.91 -7.56 -9.60
C ILE A 213 -17.00 -8.61 -10.73
N ALA A 214 -16.37 -9.76 -10.50
CA ALA A 214 -16.36 -10.94 -11.34
C ALA A 214 -17.71 -11.69 -11.31
#